data_AF-A0A957SW53-F1
#
_entry.id   AF-A0A957SW53-F1
#
_cell.length_a   1.000
_cell.length_b   1.000
_cell.length_c   1.000
_cell.angle_alpha   90.00
_cell.angle_beta   90.00
_cell.angle_gamma   90.00
#
_symmetry.space_group_name_H-M   'P 1'
#
loop_
_entity.id
_entity.type
_entity.pdbx_description
1 polymer ?
#
loop_
_entity_poly.entity_id
_entity_poly.type
_entity_poly.pdbx_seq_one_letter_code
_entity_poly.pdbx_strand_id
1 'polypeptide(L)'
;MSTIDQAVQLIRQGNKKEAQKILQAAIKSNPKDVPAWFWYVETCSTDKERIQLLEVCQKMNPGNTQVAQALQTLKGKYNVSSSQPAKHIAPFQSIESDSASFTQADLHSEPFLNSYPPAEPEPFRDNLFSGDTRSSFGYEEPKQPENPWEDSSEYKPFSSSDLSSDPFPQNKKKEAWEADYSDYEDTSMLSRKPKPVVKTYSTFDAWMTVMSFSDIKAYEDVLDDPEAGLGRAFTWIAIAGAVNALVVPALFLTNPQYGEVLQMPEFRQLSQSYNMSALLVLVTVIMLLVAPISSVVGLVLTGGLQNLLARMFGGTGNFSRTVYAIAAYLAPTTIAISLLTMIPIVGQCLSAPLGFYSLYMNIRALRAAHSMSTGAALGAVLAPGILVFIFACLLMMFAGSASGFAS
;
A
#
# COMPACT_ATOMS: atom_id res chain seq x y z
N MET A 1 -17.83 36.21 -1.97
CA MET A 1 -17.53 34.77 -2.15
C MET A 1 -17.75 34.45 -3.61
N SER A 2 -16.77 33.87 -4.32
CA SER A 2 -17.01 33.55 -5.73
C SER A 2 -18.04 32.43 -5.83
N THR A 3 -18.82 32.40 -6.92
CA THR A 3 -19.78 31.31 -7.18
C THR A 3 -19.09 29.94 -7.22
N ILE A 4 -17.82 29.91 -7.59
CA ILE A 4 -16.98 28.71 -7.60
C ILE A 4 -16.67 28.24 -6.17
N ASP A 5 -16.30 29.14 -5.26
CA ASP A 5 -15.97 28.76 -3.87
C ASP A 5 -17.15 28.06 -3.17
N GLN A 6 -18.37 28.55 -3.41
CA GLN A 6 -19.58 27.94 -2.90
C GLN A 6 -19.79 26.52 -3.46
N ALA A 7 -19.55 26.32 -4.76
CA ALA A 7 -19.65 25.00 -5.37
C ALA A 7 -18.59 24.03 -4.82
N VAL A 8 -17.36 24.49 -4.57
CA VAL A 8 -16.29 23.68 -3.98
C VAL A 8 -16.66 23.20 -2.57
N GLN A 9 -17.26 24.07 -1.75
CA GLN A 9 -17.74 23.67 -0.42
C GLN A 9 -18.82 22.57 -0.51
N LEU A 10 -19.77 22.70 -1.43
CA LEU A 10 -20.81 21.69 -1.65
C LEU A 10 -20.22 20.35 -2.13
N ILE A 11 -19.19 20.37 -2.99
CA ILE A 11 -18.49 19.14 -3.42
C ILE A 11 -17.82 18.45 -2.22
N ARG A 12 -17.17 19.21 -1.34
CA ARG A 12 -16.52 18.68 -0.12
C ARG A 12 -17.53 18.08 0.86
N GLN A 13 -18.74 18.62 0.90
CA GLN A 13 -19.86 18.08 1.69
C GLN A 13 -20.57 16.90 1.02
N GLY A 14 -20.14 16.48 -0.18
CA GLY A 14 -20.75 15.39 -0.93
C GLY A 14 -22.02 15.78 -1.71
N ASN A 15 -22.46 17.04 -1.64
CA ASN A 15 -23.64 17.53 -2.36
C ASN A 15 -23.31 17.91 -3.82
N LYS A 16 -22.95 16.89 -4.61
CA LYS A 16 -22.50 17.06 -6.00
C LYS A 16 -23.59 17.63 -6.92
N LYS A 17 -24.88 17.32 -6.67
CA LYS A 17 -26.00 17.76 -7.51
C LYS A 17 -26.24 19.26 -7.41
N GLU A 18 -26.15 19.83 -6.22
CA GLU A 18 -26.29 21.28 -6.04
C GLU A 18 -25.06 22.03 -6.57
N ALA A 19 -23.85 21.51 -6.29
CA ALA A 19 -22.63 22.07 -6.86
C ALA A 19 -22.68 22.11 -8.40
N GLN A 20 -23.20 21.06 -9.03
CA GLN A 20 -23.35 20.98 -10.48
C GLN A 20 -24.24 22.10 -11.03
N LYS A 21 -25.36 22.44 -10.36
CA LYS A 21 -26.24 23.56 -10.77
C LYS A 21 -25.51 24.90 -10.74
N ILE A 22 -24.74 25.15 -9.68
CA ILE A 22 -23.98 26.40 -9.51
C ILE A 22 -22.87 26.50 -10.56
N LEU A 23 -22.09 25.42 -10.74
CA LEU A 23 -21.02 25.36 -11.73
C LEU A 23 -21.54 25.49 -13.17
N GLN A 24 -22.69 24.91 -13.48
CA GLN A 24 -23.31 25.07 -14.80
C GLN A 24 -23.72 26.52 -15.07
N ALA A 25 -24.25 27.23 -14.06
CA ALA A 25 -24.55 28.66 -14.18
C ALA A 25 -23.27 29.49 -14.36
N ALA A 26 -22.21 29.17 -13.60
CA ALA A 26 -20.91 29.82 -13.72
C ALA A 26 -20.30 29.64 -15.11
N ILE A 27 -20.27 28.41 -15.64
CA ILE A 27 -19.76 28.08 -16.98
C ILE A 27 -20.58 28.78 -18.07
N LYS A 28 -21.91 28.88 -17.90
CA LYS A 28 -22.77 29.63 -18.85
C LYS A 28 -22.43 31.11 -18.85
N SER A 29 -22.12 31.70 -17.69
CA SER A 29 -21.75 33.11 -17.58
C SER A 29 -20.34 33.40 -18.12
N ASN A 30 -19.40 32.47 -17.92
CA ASN A 30 -18.02 32.59 -18.40
C ASN A 30 -17.51 31.23 -18.93
N PRO A 31 -17.73 30.93 -20.22
CA PRO A 31 -17.33 29.64 -20.80
C PRO A 31 -15.82 29.41 -20.86
N LYS A 32 -15.02 30.48 -20.68
CA LYS A 32 -13.55 30.41 -20.70
C LYS A 32 -12.92 30.16 -19.33
N ASP A 33 -13.74 30.00 -18.29
CA ASP A 33 -13.29 29.73 -16.93
C ASP A 33 -12.93 28.24 -16.75
N VAL A 34 -11.67 27.90 -17.07
CA VAL A 34 -11.15 26.53 -17.01
C VAL A 34 -11.27 25.91 -15.60
N PRO A 35 -10.96 26.60 -14.49
CA PRO A 35 -11.23 26.10 -13.14
C PRO A 35 -12.67 25.63 -12.91
N ALA A 36 -13.67 26.39 -13.38
CA ALA A 36 -15.09 26.00 -13.24
C ALA A 36 -15.40 24.69 -13.98
N TRP A 37 -14.81 24.49 -15.18
CA TRP A 37 -14.94 23.24 -15.93
C TRP A 37 -14.31 22.04 -15.20
N PHE A 38 -13.13 22.19 -14.62
CA PHE A 38 -12.49 21.09 -13.87
C PHE A 38 -13.29 20.67 -12.63
N TRP A 39 -13.82 21.64 -11.88
CA TRP A 39 -14.72 21.33 -10.77
C TRP A 39 -16.00 20.65 -11.24
N TYR A 40 -16.53 21.04 -12.40
CA TYR A 40 -17.72 20.39 -12.99
C TYR A 40 -17.43 18.94 -13.39
N VAL A 41 -16.25 18.66 -13.97
CA VAL A 41 -15.79 17.30 -14.30
C VAL A 41 -15.71 16.40 -13.05
N GLU A 42 -15.29 16.93 -11.90
CA GLU A 42 -15.25 16.15 -10.65
C GLU A 42 -16.62 15.74 -10.10
N THR A 43 -17.67 16.45 -10.51
CA THR A 43 -19.06 16.07 -10.17
C THR A 43 -19.58 14.90 -10.99
N CYS A 44 -18.96 14.58 -12.14
CA CYS A 44 -19.40 13.51 -13.02
C CYS A 44 -19.06 12.12 -12.49
N SER A 45 -19.96 11.17 -12.77
CA SER A 45 -19.91 9.81 -12.23
C SER A 45 -19.13 8.84 -13.10
N THR A 46 -19.08 9.11 -14.41
CA THR A 46 -18.42 8.23 -15.39
C THR A 46 -17.27 8.92 -16.10
N ASP A 47 -16.24 8.15 -16.46
CA ASP A 47 -15.12 8.68 -17.23
C ASP A 47 -15.55 9.14 -18.63
N LYS A 48 -16.58 8.53 -19.21
CA LYS A 48 -17.19 8.95 -20.48
C LYS A 48 -17.75 10.37 -20.40
N GLU A 49 -18.53 10.69 -19.36
CA GLU A 49 -19.05 12.06 -19.13
C GLU A 49 -17.92 13.05 -18.90
N ARG A 50 -16.90 12.65 -18.12
CA ARG A 50 -15.72 13.48 -17.84
C ARG A 50 -14.96 13.82 -19.13
N ILE A 51 -14.75 12.83 -20.00
CA ILE A 51 -14.12 13.02 -21.31
C ILE A 51 -14.95 13.95 -22.18
N GLN A 52 -16.26 13.75 -22.28
CA GLN A 52 -17.16 14.61 -23.08
C GLN A 52 -17.12 16.07 -22.61
N LEU A 53 -17.11 16.31 -21.30
CA LEU A 53 -17.05 17.67 -20.75
C LEU A 53 -15.70 18.33 -21.01
N LEU A 54 -14.59 17.60 -20.88
CA LEU A 54 -13.27 18.12 -21.24
C LEU A 54 -13.15 18.40 -22.74
N GLU A 55 -13.78 17.60 -23.61
CA GLU A 55 -13.84 17.88 -25.04
C GLU A 55 -14.61 19.18 -25.35
N VAL A 56 -15.72 19.44 -24.65
CA VAL A 56 -16.45 20.72 -24.78
C VAL A 56 -15.61 21.87 -24.22
N CYS A 57 -14.98 21.69 -23.06
CA CYS A 57 -14.08 22.68 -22.48
C CYS A 57 -12.92 23.04 -23.43
N GLN A 58 -12.34 22.04 -24.09
CA GLN A 58 -11.24 22.22 -25.06
C GLN A 58 -11.71 23.01 -26.29
N LYS A 59 -12.93 22.74 -26.79
CA LYS A 59 -13.52 23.51 -27.90
C LYS A 59 -13.72 24.98 -27.55
N MET A 60 -14.11 25.29 -26.31
CA MET A 60 -14.29 26.67 -25.84
C MET A 60 -12.97 27.37 -25.50
N ASN A 61 -11.92 26.61 -25.20
CA ASN A 61 -10.61 27.09 -24.76
C ASN A 61 -9.46 26.47 -25.59
N PRO A 62 -9.41 26.74 -26.92
CA PRO A 62 -8.35 26.22 -27.77
C PRO A 62 -7.00 26.74 -27.29
N GLY A 63 -6.01 25.85 -27.21
CA GLY A 63 -4.64 26.18 -26.76
C GLY A 63 -4.40 26.01 -25.25
N ASN A 64 -5.42 25.67 -24.45
CA ASN A 64 -5.18 25.33 -23.05
C ASN A 64 -4.54 23.94 -22.92
N THR A 65 -3.26 23.91 -22.50
CA THR A 65 -2.48 22.67 -22.36
C THR A 65 -2.98 21.76 -21.24
N GLN A 66 -3.53 22.33 -20.16
CA GLN A 66 -4.04 21.56 -19.02
C GLN A 66 -5.26 20.71 -19.42
N VAL A 67 -6.19 21.29 -20.18
CA VAL A 67 -7.37 20.56 -20.67
C VAL A 67 -6.96 19.42 -21.61
N ALA A 68 -5.99 19.67 -22.50
CA ALA A 68 -5.48 18.66 -23.43
C ALA A 68 -4.82 17.47 -22.70
N GLN A 69 -3.98 17.74 -21.70
CA GLN A 69 -3.31 16.70 -20.90
C GLN A 69 -4.29 15.88 -20.07
N ALA A 70 -5.29 16.53 -19.45
CA ALA A 70 -6.32 15.83 -18.67
C ALA A 70 -7.14 14.88 -19.56
N LEU A 71 -7.49 15.34 -20.77
CA LEU A 71 -8.25 14.58 -21.75
C LEU A 71 -7.45 13.37 -22.29
N GLN A 72 -6.16 13.54 -22.59
CA GLN A 72 -5.28 12.44 -23.00
C GLN A 72 -5.16 11.37 -21.90
N THR A 73 -4.98 11.80 -20.66
CA THR A 73 -4.88 10.90 -19.49
C THR A 73 -6.15 10.07 -19.31
N LEU A 74 -7.33 10.71 -19.38
CA LEU A 74 -8.60 10.01 -19.22
C LEU A 74 -8.92 9.08 -20.40
N LYS A 75 -8.61 9.48 -21.64
CA LYS A 75 -8.76 8.59 -22.82
C LYS A 75 -7.86 7.38 -22.75
N GLY A 76 -6.61 7.54 -22.30
CA GLY A 76 -5.68 6.43 -22.08
C GLY A 76 -6.23 5.41 -21.10
N LYS A 77 -6.72 5.86 -19.93
CA LYS A 77 -7.35 5.00 -18.92
C LYS A 77 -8.61 4.31 -19.46
N TYR A 78 -9.46 5.05 -20.15
CA TYR A 78 -10.72 4.53 -20.71
C TYR A 78 -10.46 3.43 -21.76
N ASN A 79 -9.50 3.61 -22.65
CA ASN A 79 -9.16 2.62 -23.68
C ASN A 79 -8.65 1.31 -23.06
N VAL A 80 -7.78 1.39 -22.04
CA VAL A 80 -7.25 0.21 -21.33
C VAL A 80 -8.37 -0.60 -20.66
N SER A 81 -9.35 0.07 -20.06
CA SER A 81 -10.52 -0.60 -19.47
C SER A 81 -11.46 -1.19 -20.52
N SER A 82 -11.54 -0.61 -21.72
CA SER A 82 -12.38 -1.13 -22.81
C SER A 82 -11.77 -2.29 -23.61
N SER A 83 -10.45 -2.46 -23.57
CA SER A 83 -9.73 -3.42 -24.44
C SER A 83 -9.37 -4.73 -23.76
N GLN A 84 -9.83 -4.99 -22.54
CA GLN A 84 -9.57 -6.28 -21.88
C GLN A 84 -10.48 -7.34 -22.51
N PRO A 85 -9.92 -8.29 -23.33
CA PRO A 85 -10.73 -9.30 -23.98
C PRO A 85 -11.28 -10.24 -22.90
N ALA A 86 -12.60 -10.46 -22.94
CA ALA A 86 -13.30 -11.37 -22.05
C ALA A 86 -12.57 -12.72 -22.03
N LYS A 87 -11.93 -13.02 -20.90
CA LYS A 87 -11.17 -14.25 -20.72
C LYS A 87 -12.19 -15.38 -20.67
N HIS A 88 -12.26 -16.14 -21.75
CA HIS A 88 -13.10 -17.31 -21.97
C HIS A 88 -13.03 -18.25 -20.75
N ILE A 89 -14.10 -18.28 -19.94
CA ILE A 89 -14.26 -19.24 -18.84
C ILE A 89 -14.81 -20.53 -19.47
N ALA A 90 -14.14 -21.66 -19.21
CA ALA A 90 -14.57 -22.98 -19.67
C ALA A 90 -15.84 -23.46 -18.93
N PRO A 91 -16.65 -24.35 -19.52
CA PRO A 91 -17.96 -24.72 -18.98
C PRO A 91 -17.82 -25.52 -17.67
N PHE A 92 -18.54 -25.09 -16.64
CA PHE A 92 -18.69 -25.79 -15.37
C PHE A 92 -19.65 -26.97 -15.56
N GLN A 93 -19.16 -28.20 -15.38
CA GLN A 93 -19.98 -29.40 -15.40
C GLN A 93 -20.84 -29.46 -14.12
N SER A 94 -22.14 -29.64 -14.34
CA SER A 94 -23.16 -29.94 -13.32
C SER A 94 -22.83 -31.26 -12.61
N ILE A 95 -22.52 -31.18 -11.30
CA ILE A 95 -22.43 -32.35 -10.43
C ILE A 95 -23.83 -32.67 -9.90
N GLU A 96 -24.26 -33.90 -10.19
CA GLU A 96 -25.47 -34.54 -9.68
C GLU A 96 -25.52 -34.52 -8.15
N SER A 97 -26.69 -34.15 -7.65
CA SER A 97 -27.10 -34.19 -6.25
C SER A 97 -27.45 -35.62 -5.84
N ASP A 98 -26.58 -36.23 -5.03
CA ASP A 98 -26.91 -37.45 -4.29
C ASP A 98 -27.54 -37.09 -2.93
N SER A 99 -28.73 -37.66 -2.72
CA SER A 99 -29.52 -37.58 -1.50
C SER A 99 -28.90 -38.42 -0.39
N ALA A 100 -28.48 -37.78 0.70
CA ALA A 100 -28.22 -38.45 1.97
C ALA A 100 -28.96 -37.75 3.10
N SER A 101 -29.92 -38.49 3.66
CA SER A 101 -30.76 -38.19 4.80
C SER A 101 -29.95 -37.78 6.02
N PHE A 102 -30.23 -36.61 6.59
CA PHE A 102 -29.73 -36.23 7.90
C PHE A 102 -30.89 -36.06 8.89
N THR A 103 -30.79 -36.81 9.98
CA THR A 103 -31.78 -37.00 11.03
C THR A 103 -31.88 -35.77 11.93
N GLN A 104 -33.11 -35.45 12.33
CA GLN A 104 -33.50 -34.32 13.14
C GLN A 104 -33.52 -34.70 14.64
N ALA A 105 -32.58 -34.14 15.41
CA ALA A 105 -32.54 -34.00 16.87
C ALA A 105 -31.32 -33.09 17.15
N ASP A 106 -31.31 -32.01 17.95
CA ASP A 106 -32.09 -31.66 19.11
C ASP A 106 -32.26 -30.14 19.22
N LEU A 107 -33.41 -29.76 19.78
CA LEU A 107 -33.71 -28.47 20.38
C LEU A 107 -32.75 -28.20 21.56
N HIS A 108 -32.12 -27.02 21.59
CA HIS A 108 -31.94 -26.30 22.86
C HIS A 108 -31.90 -24.79 22.62
N SER A 109 -32.99 -24.16 23.04
CA SER A 109 -33.21 -22.75 23.26
C SER A 109 -32.44 -22.25 24.49
N GLU A 110 -31.82 -21.07 24.40
CA GLU A 110 -31.44 -20.19 25.52
C GLU A 110 -31.22 -18.75 24.93
N PRO A 111 -31.31 -17.67 25.73
CA PRO A 111 -32.24 -16.60 25.44
C PRO A 111 -31.55 -15.27 25.04
N PHE A 112 -32.36 -14.44 24.38
CA PHE A 112 -32.16 -13.03 24.17
C PHE A 112 -31.85 -12.29 25.47
N LEU A 113 -30.72 -11.55 25.50
CA LEU A 113 -30.55 -10.28 26.21
C LEU A 113 -29.18 -9.68 25.87
N ASN A 114 -29.17 -8.64 25.05
CA ASN A 114 -28.47 -7.39 25.38
C ASN A 114 -28.80 -6.28 24.38
N SER A 115 -29.72 -5.44 24.84
CA SER A 115 -29.96 -4.06 24.42
C SER A 115 -28.69 -3.22 24.55
N TYR A 116 -28.21 -2.67 23.43
CA TYR A 116 -27.30 -1.52 23.47
C TYR A 116 -28.12 -0.23 23.52
N PRO A 117 -27.85 0.70 24.45
CA PRO A 117 -28.47 2.02 24.45
C PRO A 117 -27.93 2.87 23.29
N PRO A 118 -28.71 3.85 22.79
CA PRO A 118 -28.26 4.76 21.75
C PRO A 118 -27.20 5.71 22.29
N ALA A 119 -26.10 5.86 21.55
CA ALA A 119 -25.02 6.80 21.87
C ALA A 119 -25.51 8.25 21.79
N GLU A 120 -25.27 9.01 22.85
CA GLU A 120 -25.43 10.47 22.88
C GLU A 120 -24.40 11.16 21.95
N PRO A 121 -24.77 12.28 21.31
CA PRO A 121 -23.84 13.06 20.51
C PRO A 121 -22.92 13.91 21.39
N GLU A 122 -21.61 13.63 21.35
CA GLU A 122 -20.55 14.47 21.90
C GLU A 122 -20.53 15.87 21.24
N PRO A 123 -20.33 16.96 22.01
CA PRO A 123 -20.30 18.31 21.48
C PRO A 123 -19.00 18.61 20.71
N PHE A 124 -19.20 19.28 19.58
CA PHE A 124 -18.21 19.84 18.68
C PHE A 124 -17.15 20.67 19.44
N ARG A 125 -15.89 20.23 19.45
CA ARG A 125 -14.75 21.01 19.92
C ARG A 125 -14.15 21.80 18.75
N ASP A 126 -14.47 23.08 18.72
CA ASP A 126 -13.79 24.07 17.90
C ASP A 126 -12.45 24.50 18.52
N ASN A 127 -11.50 24.78 17.63
CA ASN A 127 -10.29 25.60 17.79
C ASN A 127 -9.08 24.99 18.52
N LEU A 128 -7.99 24.79 17.76
CA LEU A 128 -6.75 25.57 17.87
C LEU A 128 -5.70 24.94 16.94
N PHE A 129 -5.32 25.60 15.85
CA PHE A 129 -3.94 25.64 15.33
C PHE A 129 -3.94 26.52 14.06
N SER A 130 -3.87 27.82 14.27
CA SER A 130 -3.33 28.76 13.28
C SER A 130 -1.83 28.87 13.56
N GLY A 131 -1.02 28.41 12.62
CA GLY A 131 0.44 28.48 12.68
C GLY A 131 0.99 28.76 11.30
N ASP A 132 1.05 30.05 10.96
CA ASP A 132 1.75 30.62 9.82
C ASP A 132 3.20 30.08 9.73
N THR A 133 3.55 29.49 8.59
CA THR A 133 4.95 29.38 8.14
C THR A 133 5.03 29.69 6.65
N ARG A 134 5.12 30.99 6.37
CA ARG A 134 5.46 31.53 5.05
C ARG A 134 6.96 31.38 4.83
N SER A 135 7.39 30.25 4.27
CA SER A 135 8.75 30.08 3.76
C SER A 135 8.79 30.41 2.27
N SER A 136 9.58 31.44 1.95
CA SER A 136 9.89 31.94 0.62
C SER A 136 10.78 30.96 -0.14
N PHE A 137 10.23 30.26 -1.12
CA PHE A 137 11.01 29.53 -2.13
C PHE A 137 11.11 30.37 -3.41
N GLY A 138 12.34 30.74 -3.77
CA GLY A 138 12.67 31.40 -5.02
C GLY A 138 12.46 30.46 -6.20
N TYR A 139 11.84 30.99 -7.25
CA TYR A 139 11.68 30.28 -8.52
C TYR A 139 13.00 30.38 -9.30
N GLU A 140 13.67 29.25 -9.49
CA GLU A 140 14.64 29.08 -10.57
C GLU A 140 13.91 28.96 -11.91
N GLU A 141 14.39 29.71 -12.88
CA GLU A 141 13.88 29.81 -14.24
C GLU A 141 14.21 28.52 -15.03
N PRO A 142 13.23 27.81 -15.60
CA PRO A 142 13.50 26.56 -16.32
C PRO A 142 14.06 26.82 -17.72
N LYS A 143 15.22 26.21 -18.00
CA LYS A 143 15.82 26.15 -19.34
C LYS A 143 14.89 25.42 -20.32
N GLN A 144 14.74 26.00 -21.51
CA GLN A 144 13.99 25.42 -22.63
C GLN A 144 14.55 24.04 -23.04
N PRO A 145 13.69 23.05 -23.33
CA PRO A 145 14.14 21.80 -23.94
C PRO A 145 14.40 21.98 -25.44
N GLU A 146 15.56 21.48 -25.87
CA GLU A 146 15.94 21.31 -27.28
C GLU A 146 14.96 20.37 -28.01
N ASN A 147 14.71 20.69 -29.28
CA ASN A 147 13.62 20.19 -30.10
C ASN A 147 14.03 18.88 -30.81
N PRO A 148 13.45 17.70 -30.51
CA PRO A 148 13.93 16.42 -31.05
C PRO A 148 13.37 16.01 -32.43
N TRP A 149 12.80 16.93 -33.20
CA TRP A 149 12.12 16.59 -34.46
C TRP A 149 12.87 17.12 -35.67
N GLU A 150 14.01 16.51 -35.95
CA GLU A 150 14.73 16.68 -37.20
C GLU A 150 15.31 15.33 -37.64
N ASP A 151 14.43 14.40 -38.05
CA ASP A 151 14.81 13.39 -39.02
C ASP A 151 13.59 12.96 -39.85
N SER A 152 13.64 13.33 -41.11
CA SER A 152 12.60 13.12 -42.11
C SER A 152 13.24 12.49 -43.32
N SER A 153 13.10 11.17 -43.50
CA SER A 153 12.88 10.52 -44.79
C SER A 153 13.01 8.99 -44.72
N GLU A 154 11.89 8.26 -44.69
CA GLU A 154 11.76 7.02 -45.48
C GLU A 154 10.29 6.58 -45.56
N TYR A 155 9.56 7.12 -46.54
CA TYR A 155 8.22 6.64 -46.86
C TYR A 155 8.35 5.55 -47.92
N LYS A 156 8.18 4.28 -47.52
CA LYS A 156 8.14 3.16 -48.46
C LYS A 156 6.74 3.06 -49.09
N PRO A 157 6.62 3.05 -50.43
CA PRO A 157 5.33 2.85 -51.09
C PRO A 157 4.80 1.43 -50.86
N PHE A 158 3.51 1.33 -50.62
CA PHE A 158 2.76 0.10 -50.38
C PHE A 158 2.72 -0.75 -51.67
N SER A 159 3.38 -1.91 -51.66
CA SER A 159 3.37 -2.86 -52.78
C SER A 159 2.10 -3.71 -52.75
N SER A 160 1.33 -3.68 -53.83
CA SER A 160 0.04 -4.38 -54.00
C SER A 160 0.19 -5.86 -54.37
N SER A 161 1.24 -6.54 -53.91
CA SER A 161 1.58 -7.91 -54.34
C SER A 161 1.24 -9.02 -53.33
N ASP A 162 0.68 -8.70 -52.16
CA ASP A 162 0.44 -9.69 -51.09
C ASP A 162 -1.04 -10.12 -50.97
N LEU A 163 -1.74 -10.26 -52.11
CA LEU A 163 -3.01 -11.02 -52.18
C LEU A 163 -2.69 -12.52 -52.37
N SER A 164 -2.25 -13.16 -51.28
CA SER A 164 -2.29 -14.62 -51.16
C SER A 164 -3.70 -15.07 -50.81
N SER A 165 -4.14 -16.11 -51.50
CA SER A 165 -5.47 -16.68 -51.49
C SER A 165 -5.59 -17.71 -50.36
N ASP A 166 -6.03 -17.27 -49.18
CA ASP A 166 -6.43 -18.22 -48.14
C ASP A 166 -7.87 -18.71 -48.35
N PRO A 167 -8.12 -20.03 -48.22
CA PRO A 167 -9.44 -20.61 -48.42
C PRO A 167 -10.40 -20.22 -47.30
N PHE A 168 -11.55 -19.69 -47.70
CA PHE A 168 -12.66 -19.30 -46.82
C PHE A 168 -13.03 -20.40 -45.81
N PRO A 169 -13.11 -20.10 -44.50
CA PRO A 169 -13.67 -21.03 -43.53
C PRO A 169 -15.16 -21.22 -43.81
N GLN A 170 -15.58 -22.47 -43.97
CA GLN A 170 -16.97 -22.86 -44.18
C GLN A 170 -17.83 -22.34 -43.02
N ASN A 171 -18.72 -21.42 -43.35
CA ASN A 171 -19.65 -20.77 -42.47
C ASN A 171 -20.74 -21.77 -42.03
N LYS A 172 -20.63 -22.31 -40.81
CA LYS A 172 -21.71 -23.06 -40.16
C LYS A 172 -22.90 -22.12 -39.99
N LYS A 173 -24.02 -22.43 -40.66
CA LYS A 173 -25.33 -21.80 -40.43
C LYS A 173 -25.64 -21.80 -38.93
N LYS A 174 -25.44 -20.66 -38.26
CA LYS A 174 -26.02 -20.36 -36.95
C LYS A 174 -27.42 -19.81 -37.18
N GLU A 175 -28.39 -20.35 -36.47
CA GLU A 175 -29.80 -19.98 -36.56
C GLU A 175 -30.00 -18.55 -36.04
N ALA A 176 -30.77 -17.74 -36.78
CA ALA A 176 -30.78 -16.28 -36.68
C ALA A 176 -31.58 -15.70 -35.50
N TRP A 177 -31.89 -16.48 -34.46
CA TRP A 177 -32.79 -16.04 -33.37
C TRP A 177 -32.35 -16.46 -31.96
N GLU A 178 -31.21 -17.13 -31.79
CA GLU A 178 -30.58 -17.26 -30.47
C GLU A 178 -29.83 -15.96 -30.15
N ALA A 179 -30.55 -14.99 -29.59
CA ALA A 179 -29.91 -13.87 -28.93
C ALA A 179 -29.10 -14.43 -27.75
N ASP A 180 -27.77 -14.38 -27.86
CA ASP A 180 -26.86 -14.76 -26.80
C ASP A 180 -27.00 -13.75 -25.64
N TYR A 181 -27.89 -14.06 -24.70
CA TYR A 181 -28.12 -13.25 -23.50
C TYR A 181 -26.97 -13.33 -22.50
N SER A 182 -25.92 -14.13 -22.75
CA SER A 182 -24.76 -14.22 -21.85
C SER A 182 -23.85 -12.99 -21.89
N ASP A 183 -23.95 -12.18 -22.96
CA ASP A 183 -23.21 -10.92 -23.16
C ASP A 183 -24.08 -9.67 -22.84
N TYR A 184 -25.26 -9.86 -22.25
CA TYR A 184 -26.08 -8.73 -21.78
C TYR A 184 -25.43 -8.14 -20.52
N GLU A 185 -24.48 -7.22 -20.70
CA GLU A 185 -24.06 -6.32 -19.62
C GLU A 185 -25.29 -5.52 -19.19
N ASP A 186 -25.82 -5.87 -18.02
CA ASP A 186 -26.91 -5.15 -17.39
C ASP A 186 -26.46 -3.72 -17.08
N THR A 187 -26.68 -2.84 -18.05
CA THR A 187 -26.44 -1.40 -17.95
C THR A 187 -27.52 -0.69 -17.12
N SER A 188 -28.46 -1.43 -16.52
CA SER A 188 -29.42 -0.85 -15.61
C SER A 188 -28.68 -0.17 -14.46
N MET A 189 -29.15 1.01 -14.07
CA MET A 189 -28.60 1.74 -12.93
C MET A 189 -28.70 0.96 -11.61
N LEU A 190 -29.45 -0.15 -11.60
CA LEU A 190 -29.59 -1.05 -10.45
C LEU A 190 -28.46 -2.10 -10.37
N SER A 191 -27.74 -2.36 -11.46
CA SER A 191 -26.65 -3.36 -11.53
C SER A 191 -25.24 -2.76 -11.46
N ARG A 192 -25.12 -1.42 -11.42
CA ARG A 192 -23.84 -0.77 -11.08
C ARG A 192 -23.45 -1.16 -9.66
N LYS A 193 -22.59 -2.18 -9.52
CA LYS A 193 -21.91 -2.48 -8.26
C LYS A 193 -21.37 -1.16 -7.72
N PRO A 194 -21.76 -0.76 -6.49
CA PRO A 194 -21.32 0.51 -5.93
C PRO A 194 -19.80 0.55 -6.01
N LYS A 195 -19.27 1.65 -6.57
CA LYS A 195 -17.81 1.85 -6.66
C LYS A 195 -17.27 1.65 -5.24
N PRO A 196 -16.34 0.70 -5.02
CA PRO A 196 -15.90 0.36 -3.68
C PRO A 196 -15.44 1.64 -2.99
N VAL A 197 -16.06 1.94 -1.85
CA VAL A 197 -15.69 3.10 -1.05
C VAL A 197 -14.25 2.87 -0.61
N VAL A 198 -13.33 3.66 -1.15
CA VAL A 198 -11.92 3.61 -0.78
C VAL A 198 -11.83 3.98 0.69
N LYS A 199 -11.49 3.02 1.54
CA LYS A 199 -11.32 3.22 2.98
C LYS A 199 -9.95 3.80 3.22
N THR A 200 -9.89 4.91 3.95
CA THR A 200 -8.64 5.42 4.52
C THR A 200 -8.52 4.87 5.94
N TYR A 201 -7.37 4.30 6.29
CA TYR A 201 -7.12 3.75 7.61
C TYR A 201 -6.37 4.77 8.46
N SER A 202 -6.71 4.90 9.74
CA SER A 202 -5.80 5.54 10.69
C SER A 202 -4.57 4.66 10.93
N THR A 203 -3.50 5.21 11.49
CA THR A 203 -2.28 4.43 11.77
C THR A 203 -2.57 3.25 12.70
N PHE A 204 -3.35 3.50 13.76
CA PHE A 204 -3.73 2.46 14.70
C PHE A 204 -4.68 1.44 14.07
N ASP A 205 -5.63 1.88 13.25
CA ASP A 205 -6.55 0.96 12.56
C ASP A 205 -5.80 0.05 11.58
N ALA A 206 -4.81 0.58 10.86
CA ALA A 206 -3.96 -0.22 9.98
C ALA A 206 -3.19 -1.29 10.79
N TRP A 207 -2.57 -0.89 11.91
CA TRP A 207 -1.84 -1.82 12.78
C TRP A 207 -2.76 -2.89 13.39
N MET A 208 -3.92 -2.49 13.93
CA MET A 208 -4.87 -3.41 14.52
C MET A 208 -5.50 -4.32 13.48
N THR A 209 -5.80 -3.82 12.29
CA THR A 209 -6.34 -4.63 11.19
C THR A 209 -5.34 -5.71 10.81
N VAL A 210 -4.08 -5.33 10.59
CA VAL A 210 -3.01 -6.27 10.24
C VAL A 210 -2.74 -7.29 11.35
N MET A 211 -2.69 -6.87 12.62
CA MET A 211 -2.38 -7.76 13.74
C MET A 211 -3.54 -8.67 14.15
N SER A 212 -4.78 -8.16 14.12
CA SER A 212 -5.97 -8.90 14.57
C SER A 212 -6.51 -9.81 13.47
N PHE A 213 -6.57 -9.31 12.24
CA PHE A 213 -6.98 -10.09 11.09
C PHE A 213 -5.75 -10.57 10.38
N SER A 214 -5.36 -11.80 10.70
CA SER A 214 -4.25 -12.40 10.01
C SER A 214 -4.55 -12.61 8.50
N ASP A 215 -5.79 -12.48 8.02
CA ASP A 215 -6.15 -12.75 6.62
C ASP A 215 -5.37 -11.88 5.61
N ILE A 216 -5.07 -12.46 4.45
CA ILE A 216 -4.36 -11.80 3.35
C ILE A 216 -5.16 -10.62 2.81
N LYS A 217 -6.49 -10.74 2.79
CA LYS A 217 -7.40 -9.65 2.38
C LYS A 217 -7.25 -8.43 3.27
N ALA A 218 -6.99 -8.61 4.57
CA ALA A 218 -6.78 -7.48 5.48
C ALA A 218 -5.51 -6.69 5.10
N TYR A 219 -4.45 -7.38 4.68
CA TYR A 219 -3.26 -6.73 4.12
C TYR A 219 -3.54 -6.07 2.77
N GLU A 220 -4.28 -6.71 1.88
CA GLU A 220 -4.66 -6.12 0.58
C GLU A 220 -5.47 -4.83 0.78
N ASP A 221 -6.45 -4.84 1.68
CA ASP A 221 -7.26 -3.67 2.02
C ASP A 221 -6.42 -2.52 2.61
N VAL A 222 -5.45 -2.84 3.48
CA VAL A 222 -4.54 -1.84 4.07
C VAL A 222 -3.52 -1.32 3.04
N LEU A 223 -3.12 -2.15 2.07
CA LEU A 223 -2.21 -1.77 0.99
C LEU A 223 -2.88 -0.94 -0.11
N ASP A 224 -4.20 -1.01 -0.22
CA ASP A 224 -5.00 -0.24 -1.18
C ASP A 224 -5.48 1.11 -0.60
N ASP A 225 -5.09 1.43 0.65
CA ASP A 225 -5.27 2.75 1.24
C ASP A 225 -4.53 3.81 0.38
N PRO A 226 -5.19 4.91 -0.04
CA PRO A 226 -4.55 5.97 -0.82
C PRO A 226 -3.42 6.69 -0.07
N GLU A 227 -3.38 6.58 1.27
CA GLU A 227 -2.28 7.09 2.10
C GLU A 227 -1.18 6.05 2.33
N ALA A 228 -1.32 4.83 1.81
CA ALA A 228 -0.28 3.81 1.88
C ALA A 228 0.93 4.24 1.04
N GLY A 229 2.07 4.44 1.71
CA GLY A 229 3.29 4.86 1.05
C GLY A 229 4.52 4.83 1.94
N LEU A 230 5.68 5.01 1.32
CA LEU A 230 6.98 4.99 2.00
C LEU A 230 7.06 5.99 3.15
N GLY A 231 6.53 7.21 2.99
CA GLY A 231 6.57 8.24 4.04
C GLY A 231 5.90 7.79 5.33
N ARG A 232 4.73 7.14 5.23
CA ARG A 232 4.00 6.61 6.36
C ARG A 232 4.71 5.41 7.00
N ALA A 233 5.22 4.50 6.17
CA ALA A 233 6.04 3.36 6.62
C ALA A 233 7.28 3.80 7.42
N PHE A 234 8.02 4.78 6.90
CA PHE A 234 9.22 5.33 7.56
C PHE A 234 8.88 6.02 8.87
N THR A 235 7.77 6.76 8.92
CA THR A 235 7.30 7.41 10.14
C THR A 235 6.98 6.38 11.23
N TRP A 236 6.28 5.29 10.89
CA TRP A 236 5.96 4.22 11.84
C TRP A 236 7.20 3.55 12.42
N ILE A 237 8.15 3.21 11.56
CA ILE A 237 9.38 2.53 11.98
C ILE A 237 10.30 3.47 12.78
N ALA A 238 10.38 4.75 12.41
CA ALA A 238 11.12 5.74 13.18
C ALA A 238 10.55 5.90 14.60
N ILE A 239 9.23 5.94 14.75
CA ILE A 239 8.56 5.98 16.06
C ILE A 239 8.88 4.71 16.86
N ALA A 240 8.76 3.53 16.24
CA ALA A 240 9.08 2.27 16.91
C ALA A 240 10.56 2.21 17.35
N GLY A 241 11.48 2.71 16.51
CA GLY A 241 12.90 2.83 16.83
C GLY A 241 13.17 3.78 18.00
N ALA A 242 12.47 4.92 18.05
CA ALA A 242 12.55 5.86 19.17
C ALA A 242 12.05 5.25 20.48
N VAL A 243 10.92 4.54 20.44
CA VAL A 243 10.39 3.80 21.61
C VAL A 243 11.41 2.77 22.09
N ASN A 244 11.99 2.00 21.17
CA ASN A 244 13.01 1.01 21.52
C ASN A 244 14.26 1.64 22.15
N ALA A 245 14.70 2.81 21.66
CA ALA A 245 15.84 3.53 22.22
C ALA A 245 15.65 3.94 23.68
N LEU A 246 14.41 4.23 24.09
CA LEU A 246 14.09 4.55 25.48
C LEU A 246 14.14 3.32 26.39
N VAL A 247 13.95 2.12 25.84
CA VAL A 247 13.98 0.87 26.61
C VAL A 247 15.41 0.40 26.90
N VAL A 248 16.35 0.63 25.97
CA VAL A 248 17.72 0.12 26.06
C VAL A 248 18.44 0.49 27.38
N PRO A 249 18.44 1.75 27.86
CA PRO A 249 19.08 2.10 29.13
C PRO A 249 18.47 1.36 30.34
N ALA A 250 17.16 1.10 30.32
CA ALA A 250 16.50 0.32 31.35
C ALA A 250 16.97 -1.14 31.32
N LEU A 251 17.17 -1.71 30.12
CA LEU A 251 17.69 -3.07 29.97
C LEU A 251 19.09 -3.24 30.55
N PHE A 252 19.97 -2.23 30.44
CA PHE A 252 21.29 -2.24 31.09
C PHE A 252 21.21 -2.37 32.61
N LEU A 253 20.15 -1.85 33.22
CA LEU A 253 19.94 -1.89 34.66
C LEU A 253 19.26 -3.17 35.14
N THR A 254 18.36 -3.74 34.33
CA THR A 254 17.49 -4.83 34.75
C THR A 254 17.94 -6.21 34.27
N ASN A 255 18.71 -6.29 33.18
CA ASN A 255 19.10 -7.57 32.61
C ASN A 255 20.53 -7.98 33.05
N PRO A 256 20.68 -9.09 33.79
CA PRO A 256 21.97 -9.53 34.32
C PRO A 256 23.00 -9.86 33.24
N GLN A 257 22.57 -10.14 32.00
CA GLN A 257 23.48 -10.39 30.88
C GLN A 257 24.35 -9.18 30.54
N TYR A 258 23.85 -7.95 30.72
CA TYR A 258 24.68 -6.76 30.55
C TYR A 258 25.69 -6.57 31.68
N GLY A 259 25.55 -7.29 32.79
CA GLY A 259 26.53 -7.31 33.87
C GLY A 259 27.92 -7.74 33.40
N GLU A 260 28.01 -8.62 32.40
CA GLU A 260 29.30 -9.02 31.80
C GLU A 260 29.92 -7.88 30.97
N VAL A 261 29.10 -7.13 30.22
CA VAL A 261 29.57 -5.96 29.46
C VAL A 261 30.11 -4.88 30.39
N LEU A 262 29.44 -4.65 31.53
CA LEU A 262 29.90 -3.72 32.57
C LEU A 262 31.25 -4.13 33.22
N GLN A 263 31.66 -5.40 33.07
CA GLN A 263 32.94 -5.90 33.60
C GLN A 263 34.09 -5.77 32.61
N MET A 264 33.84 -5.43 31.34
CA MET A 264 34.89 -5.22 30.35
C MET A 264 35.83 -4.07 30.79
N PRO A 265 37.17 -4.24 30.71
CA PRO A 265 38.14 -3.24 31.21
C PRO A 265 37.96 -1.84 30.60
N GLU A 266 37.68 -1.78 29.30
CA GLU A 266 37.44 -0.53 28.57
C GLU A 266 36.20 0.20 29.08
N PHE A 267 35.11 -0.55 29.29
CA PHE A 267 33.88 0.01 29.84
C PHE A 267 34.05 0.41 31.30
N ARG A 268 34.81 -0.37 32.09
CA ARG A 268 35.14 -0.02 33.46
C ARG A 268 35.88 1.31 33.54
N GLN A 269 36.88 1.53 32.70
CA GLN A 269 37.61 2.80 32.65
C GLN A 269 36.71 3.99 32.28
N LEU A 270 35.77 3.78 31.35
CA LEU A 270 34.76 4.79 30.99
C LEU A 270 33.78 5.04 32.15
N SER A 271 33.33 3.99 32.83
CA SER A 271 32.39 4.09 33.96
C SER A 271 33.03 4.63 35.25
N GLN A 272 34.36 4.54 35.38
CA GLN A 272 35.09 5.13 36.50
C GLN A 272 35.37 6.63 36.29
N SER A 273 35.46 7.07 35.03
CA SER A 273 35.68 8.48 34.69
C SER A 273 34.39 9.32 34.74
N TYR A 274 33.23 8.70 34.55
CA TYR A 274 31.93 9.37 34.58
C TYR A 274 30.98 8.71 35.57
N ASN A 275 30.11 9.49 36.22
CA ASN A 275 29.00 8.93 36.99
C ASN A 275 28.15 8.02 36.08
N MET A 276 27.87 6.79 36.52
CA MET A 276 27.09 5.81 35.75
C MET A 276 25.76 6.39 35.23
N SER A 277 25.11 7.23 36.04
CA SER A 277 23.89 7.94 35.63
C SER A 277 24.12 8.88 34.46
N ALA A 278 25.20 9.67 34.46
CA ALA A 278 25.54 10.57 33.36
C ALA A 278 25.84 9.80 32.07
N LEU A 279 26.52 8.65 32.18
CA LEU A 279 26.79 7.77 31.04
C LEU A 279 25.48 7.19 30.47
N LEU A 280 24.55 6.74 31.32
CA LEU A 280 23.24 6.24 30.86
C LEU A 280 22.43 7.33 30.17
N VAL A 281 22.39 8.56 30.71
CA VAL A 281 21.71 9.69 30.04
C VAL A 281 22.35 9.96 28.68
N LEU A 282 23.67 10.01 28.60
CA LEU A 282 24.40 10.23 27.35
C LEU A 282 24.07 9.15 26.31
N VAL A 283 24.13 7.88 26.69
CA VAL A 283 23.79 6.74 25.82
C VAL A 283 22.33 6.84 25.37
N THR A 284 21.41 7.20 26.26
CA THR A 284 19.99 7.38 25.93
C THR A 284 19.81 8.45 24.86
N VAL A 285 20.45 9.61 25.03
CA VAL A 285 20.35 10.73 24.08
C VAL A 285 20.92 10.33 22.71
N ILE A 286 22.08 9.67 22.68
CA ILE A 286 22.68 9.19 21.44
C ILE A 286 21.76 8.18 20.75
N MET A 287 21.22 7.21 21.49
CA MET A 287 20.33 6.19 20.93
C MET A 287 19.02 6.78 20.43
N LEU A 288 18.47 7.80 21.11
CA LEU A 288 17.25 8.48 20.67
C LEU A 288 17.44 9.18 19.31
N LEU A 289 18.66 9.61 18.98
CA LEU A 289 19.00 10.19 17.68
C LEU A 289 19.30 9.12 16.62
N VAL A 290 20.09 8.12 16.99
CA VAL A 290 20.61 7.12 16.05
C VAL A 290 19.57 6.04 15.72
N ALA A 291 18.81 5.56 16.70
CA ALA A 291 17.93 4.41 16.54
C ALA A 291 16.77 4.63 15.53
N PRO A 292 16.09 5.79 15.49
CA PRO A 292 15.08 6.02 14.46
C PRO A 292 15.67 5.97 13.05
N ILE A 293 16.84 6.59 12.84
CA ILE A 293 17.52 6.60 11.55
C ILE A 293 17.95 5.19 11.15
N SER A 294 18.60 4.47 12.07
CA SER A 294 19.06 3.11 11.81
C SER A 294 17.89 2.15 11.56
N SER A 295 16.75 2.33 12.24
CA SER A 295 15.55 1.53 12.02
C SER A 295 14.94 1.73 10.63
N VAL A 296 14.89 2.97 10.13
CA VAL A 296 14.42 3.28 8.78
C VAL A 296 15.38 2.72 7.73
N VAL A 297 16.69 2.90 7.91
CA VAL A 297 17.71 2.30 7.03
C VAL A 297 17.59 0.78 7.01
N GLY A 298 17.42 0.16 8.18
CA GLY A 298 17.20 -1.27 8.33
C GLY A 298 15.96 -1.73 7.56
N LEU A 299 14.84 -1.03 7.69
CA LEU A 299 13.62 -1.32 6.92
C LEU A 299 13.85 -1.23 5.41
N VAL A 300 14.54 -0.19 4.93
CA VAL A 300 14.84 -0.02 3.50
C VAL A 300 15.70 -1.16 2.97
N LEU A 301 16.73 -1.56 3.71
CA LEU A 301 17.61 -2.67 3.34
C LEU A 301 16.86 -4.01 3.35
N THR A 302 16.12 -4.30 4.42
CA THR A 302 15.34 -5.53 4.55
C THR A 302 14.24 -5.60 3.51
N GLY A 303 13.43 -4.55 3.34
CA GLY A 303 12.36 -4.49 2.35
C GLY A 303 12.89 -4.51 0.91
N GLY A 304 14.07 -3.93 0.66
CA GLY A 304 14.74 -3.97 -0.65
C GLY A 304 15.21 -5.37 -1.02
N LEU A 305 15.89 -6.03 -0.08
CA LEU A 305 16.31 -7.42 -0.21
C LEU A 305 15.11 -8.34 -0.42
N GLN A 306 14.06 -8.20 0.39
CA GLN A 306 12.86 -9.03 0.28
C GLN A 306 12.09 -8.77 -1.02
N ASN A 307 11.98 -7.52 -1.49
CA ASN A 307 11.38 -7.21 -2.78
C ASN A 307 12.18 -7.83 -3.94
N LEU A 308 13.52 -7.84 -3.87
CA LEU A 308 14.37 -8.50 -4.87
C LEU A 308 14.14 -10.01 -4.88
N LEU A 309 14.18 -10.65 -3.70
CA LEU A 309 13.93 -12.09 -3.56
C LEU A 309 12.52 -12.44 -4.05
N ALA A 310 11.50 -11.70 -3.62
CA ALA A 310 10.13 -11.88 -4.03
C ALA A 310 9.96 -11.81 -5.55
N ARG A 311 10.65 -10.88 -6.23
CA ARG A 311 10.68 -10.80 -7.69
C ARG A 311 11.37 -11.98 -8.36
N MET A 312 12.45 -12.51 -7.77
CA MET A 312 13.09 -13.73 -8.26
C MET A 312 12.18 -14.96 -8.16
N PHE A 313 11.29 -14.99 -7.17
CA PHE A 313 10.24 -16.03 -7.04
C PHE A 313 8.95 -15.72 -7.82
N GLY A 314 8.98 -14.78 -8.77
CA GLY A 314 7.85 -14.47 -9.67
C GLY A 314 6.82 -13.48 -9.13
N GLY A 315 7.10 -12.78 -8.03
CA GLY A 315 6.22 -11.76 -7.47
C GLY A 315 6.14 -10.48 -8.31
N THR A 316 4.95 -9.89 -8.41
CA THR A 316 4.70 -8.68 -9.25
C THR A 316 4.72 -7.36 -8.49
N GLY A 317 4.90 -7.41 -7.17
CA GLY A 317 4.92 -6.24 -6.29
C GLY A 317 6.02 -5.21 -6.58
N ASN A 318 5.79 -4.00 -6.06
CA ASN A 318 6.74 -2.91 -6.09
C ASN A 318 7.35 -2.66 -4.70
N PHE A 319 8.52 -2.02 -4.67
CA PHE A 319 9.26 -1.76 -3.44
C PHE A 319 8.44 -0.99 -2.39
N SER A 320 7.66 0.01 -2.81
CA SER A 320 6.83 0.81 -1.90
C SER A 320 5.77 -0.03 -1.18
N ARG A 321 5.08 -0.90 -1.91
CA ARG A 321 4.05 -1.81 -1.38
C ARG A 321 4.67 -2.82 -0.42
N THR A 322 5.84 -3.37 -0.76
CA THR A 322 6.58 -4.31 0.09
C THR A 322 7.02 -3.67 1.40
N VAL A 323 7.69 -2.51 1.34
CA VAL A 323 8.17 -1.78 2.52
C VAL A 323 7.02 -1.37 3.43
N TYR A 324 5.92 -0.87 2.86
CA TYR A 324 4.73 -0.50 3.63
C TYR A 324 4.08 -1.71 4.30
N ALA A 325 3.91 -2.83 3.59
CA ALA A 325 3.36 -4.06 4.15
C ALA A 325 4.20 -4.60 5.33
N ILE A 326 5.53 -4.53 5.22
CA ILE A 326 6.44 -4.94 6.29
C ILE A 326 6.32 -3.98 7.48
N ALA A 327 6.36 -2.67 7.24
CA ALA A 327 6.27 -1.67 8.29
C ALA A 327 4.95 -1.77 9.08
N ALA A 328 3.85 -2.12 8.42
CA ALA A 328 2.52 -2.21 9.02
C ALA A 328 2.44 -3.22 10.19
N TYR A 329 3.18 -4.33 10.12
CA TYR A 329 3.25 -5.28 11.25
C TYR A 329 4.52 -5.08 12.09
N LEU A 330 5.64 -4.69 11.48
CA LEU A 330 6.93 -4.60 12.16
C LEU A 330 6.97 -3.47 13.20
N ALA A 331 6.38 -2.31 12.90
CA ALA A 331 6.34 -1.19 13.84
C ALA A 331 5.61 -1.54 15.15
N PRO A 332 4.33 -1.98 15.15
CA PRO A 332 3.66 -2.34 16.39
C PRO A 332 4.27 -3.56 17.08
N THR A 333 4.78 -4.53 16.32
CA THR A 333 5.49 -5.69 16.89
C THR A 333 6.76 -5.26 17.63
N THR A 334 7.53 -4.32 17.07
CA THR A 334 8.73 -3.79 17.71
C THR A 334 8.37 -3.07 19.01
N ILE A 335 7.34 -2.22 19.00
CA ILE A 335 6.86 -1.54 20.21
C ILE A 335 6.45 -2.56 21.27
N ALA A 336 5.67 -3.58 20.90
CA ALA A 336 5.23 -4.62 21.82
C ALA A 336 6.41 -5.41 22.41
N ILE A 337 7.38 -5.80 21.57
CA ILE A 337 8.60 -6.49 22.02
C ILE A 337 9.41 -5.61 22.96
N SER A 338 9.61 -4.32 22.64
CA SER A 338 10.35 -3.40 23.51
C SER A 338 9.70 -3.27 24.89
N LEU A 339 8.37 -3.25 24.97
CA LEU A 339 7.68 -3.23 26.26
C LEU A 339 7.81 -4.57 27.01
N LEU A 340 7.74 -5.68 26.28
CA LEU A 340 7.80 -7.01 26.86
C LEU A 340 9.21 -7.35 27.40
N THR A 341 10.27 -6.87 26.74
CA THR A 341 11.66 -7.09 27.17
C THR A 341 12.02 -6.35 28.46
N MET A 342 11.25 -5.34 28.88
CA MET A 342 11.41 -4.73 30.20
C MET A 342 11.20 -5.74 31.35
N ILE A 343 10.51 -6.87 31.09
CA ILE A 343 10.30 -7.94 32.06
C ILE A 343 11.27 -9.09 31.74
N PRO A 344 12.36 -9.28 32.51
CA PRO A 344 13.47 -10.17 32.13
C PRO A 344 13.06 -11.63 31.86
N ILE A 345 12.17 -12.18 32.69
CA ILE A 345 11.73 -13.58 32.59
C ILE A 345 10.78 -13.77 31.39
N VAL A 346 9.86 -12.82 31.20
CA VAL A 346 8.82 -12.90 30.17
C VAL A 346 9.42 -12.71 28.78
N GLY A 347 10.38 -11.80 28.63
CA GLY A 347 11.06 -11.55 27.36
C GLY A 347 11.76 -12.79 26.80
N GLN A 348 12.47 -13.55 27.63
CA GLN A 348 13.18 -14.75 27.18
C GLN A 348 12.21 -15.86 26.77
N CYS A 349 11.17 -16.13 27.56
CA CYS A 349 10.21 -17.20 27.28
C CYS A 349 9.33 -16.91 26.04
N LEU A 350 8.98 -15.65 25.79
CA LEU A 350 8.13 -15.28 24.66
C LEU A 350 8.90 -14.96 23.37
N SER A 351 10.23 -14.85 23.43
CA SER A 351 11.07 -14.55 22.26
C SER A 351 10.84 -15.53 21.10
N ALA A 352 10.81 -16.83 21.37
CA ALA A 352 10.62 -17.86 20.35
C ALA A 352 9.22 -17.82 19.72
N PRO A 353 8.10 -17.86 20.49
CA PRO A 353 6.76 -17.70 19.92
C PRO A 353 6.59 -16.41 19.11
N LEU A 354 7.12 -15.29 19.58
CA LEU A 354 7.08 -14.01 18.87
C LEU A 354 7.90 -14.04 17.58
N GLY A 355 9.02 -14.74 17.56
CA GLY A 355 9.81 -14.98 16.35
C GLY A 355 9.01 -15.73 15.28
N PHE A 356 8.33 -16.82 15.67
CA PHE A 356 7.46 -17.57 14.75
C PHE A 356 6.28 -16.74 14.25
N TYR A 357 5.66 -15.94 15.13
CA TYR A 357 4.58 -15.04 14.75
C TYR A 357 5.06 -13.96 13.76
N SER A 358 6.21 -13.34 14.03
CA SER A 358 6.82 -12.35 13.13
C SER A 358 7.15 -12.95 11.76
N LEU A 359 7.68 -14.17 11.72
CA LEU A 359 7.92 -14.91 10.47
C LEU A 359 6.62 -15.11 9.68
N TYR A 360 5.56 -15.55 10.36
CA TYR A 360 4.25 -15.76 9.75
C TYR A 360 3.65 -14.47 9.17
N MET A 361 3.71 -13.36 9.90
CA MET A 361 3.24 -12.06 9.42
C MET A 361 4.05 -11.56 8.22
N ASN A 362 5.36 -11.79 8.22
CA ASN A 362 6.24 -11.45 7.09
C ASN A 362 5.85 -12.19 5.80
N ILE A 363 5.57 -13.49 5.91
CA ILE A 363 5.12 -14.31 4.77
C ILE A 363 3.80 -13.76 4.20
N ARG A 364 2.86 -13.38 5.07
CA ARG A 364 1.57 -12.83 4.65
C ARG A 364 1.69 -11.43 4.04
N ALA A 365 2.51 -10.57 4.63
CA ALA A 365 2.82 -9.26 4.08
C ALA A 365 3.39 -9.35 2.66
N LEU A 366 4.35 -10.26 2.42
CA LEU A 366 4.91 -10.47 1.08
C LEU A 366 3.91 -11.09 0.11
N ARG A 367 3.10 -12.03 0.58
CA ARG A 367 2.04 -12.63 -0.24
C ARG A 367 1.03 -11.58 -0.72
N ALA A 368 0.59 -10.68 0.15
CA ALA A 368 -0.32 -9.59 -0.21
C ALA A 368 0.36 -8.51 -1.09
N ALA A 369 1.63 -8.20 -0.84
CA ALA A 369 2.36 -7.19 -1.62
C ALA A 369 2.68 -7.63 -3.05
N HIS A 370 2.89 -8.94 -3.28
CA HIS A 370 3.34 -9.49 -4.57
C HIS A 370 2.36 -10.49 -5.21
N SER A 371 1.20 -10.73 -4.61
CA SER A 371 0.17 -11.68 -5.08
C SER A 371 0.71 -13.09 -5.38
N MET A 372 1.67 -13.56 -4.60
CA MET A 372 2.37 -14.82 -4.85
C MET A 372 1.80 -16.02 -4.08
N SER A 373 2.27 -17.23 -4.42
CA SER A 373 1.92 -18.44 -3.66
C SER A 373 2.63 -18.47 -2.30
N THR A 374 2.07 -19.21 -1.33
CA THR A 374 2.67 -19.33 0.01
C THR A 374 4.07 -19.93 -0.04
N GLY A 375 4.32 -20.90 -0.93
CA GLY A 375 5.64 -21.52 -1.07
C GLY A 375 6.72 -20.55 -1.58
N ALA A 376 6.36 -19.71 -2.56
CA ALA A 376 7.23 -18.65 -3.07
C ALA A 376 7.55 -17.61 -1.98
N ALA A 377 6.52 -17.18 -1.23
CA ALA A 377 6.70 -16.23 -0.13
C ALA A 377 7.58 -16.79 1.00
N LEU A 378 7.35 -18.06 1.38
CA LEU A 378 8.18 -18.74 2.37
C LEU A 378 9.63 -18.85 1.92
N GLY A 379 9.87 -19.21 0.65
CA GLY A 379 11.20 -19.26 0.05
C GLY A 379 11.90 -17.91 0.09
N ALA A 380 11.20 -16.83 -0.26
CA ALA A 380 11.73 -15.47 -0.23
C ALA A 380 12.10 -15.01 1.19
N VAL A 381 11.33 -15.38 2.21
CA VAL A 381 11.61 -15.00 3.61
C VAL A 381 12.76 -15.81 4.21
N LEU A 382 12.85 -17.11 3.91
CA LEU A 382 13.89 -17.99 4.48
C LEU A 382 15.24 -17.89 3.76
N ALA A 383 15.25 -17.47 2.48
CA ALA A 383 16.48 -17.41 1.67
C ALA A 383 17.64 -16.64 2.32
N PRO A 384 17.46 -15.43 2.92
CA PRO A 384 18.55 -14.72 3.60
C PRO A 384 19.12 -15.53 4.77
N GLY A 385 18.25 -16.15 5.57
CA GLY A 385 18.66 -16.96 6.72
C GLY A 385 19.45 -18.19 6.29
N ILE A 386 19.00 -18.88 5.24
CA ILE A 386 19.71 -20.04 4.67
C ILE A 386 21.07 -19.63 4.12
N LEU A 387 21.16 -18.50 3.41
CA LEU A 387 22.42 -18.01 2.85
C LEU A 387 23.43 -17.68 3.96
N VAL A 388 23.00 -16.94 5.00
CA VAL A 388 23.84 -16.62 6.16
C VAL A 388 24.29 -17.90 6.87
N PHE A 389 23.39 -18.88 7.04
CA PHE A 389 23.73 -20.16 7.66
C PHE A 389 24.78 -20.93 6.87
N ILE A 390 24.62 -21.06 5.54
CA ILE A 390 25.60 -21.71 4.67
C ILE A 390 26.95 -20.98 4.76
N PHE A 391 26.95 -19.65 4.67
CA PHE A 391 28.17 -18.85 4.76
C PHE A 391 28.88 -19.02 6.11
N ALA A 392 28.14 -19.03 7.21
CA ALA A 392 28.68 -19.27 8.55
C ALA A 392 29.28 -20.68 8.68
N CYS A 393 28.61 -21.72 8.16
CA CYS A 393 29.14 -23.07 8.13
C CYS A 393 30.45 -23.17 7.32
N LEU A 394 30.52 -22.51 6.16
CA LEU A 394 31.75 -22.46 5.36
C LEU A 394 32.89 -21.78 6.13
N LEU A 395 32.64 -20.62 6.75
CA LEU A 395 33.65 -19.92 7.55
C LEU A 395 34.15 -20.76 8.73
N MET A 396 33.27 -21.48 9.43
CA MET A 396 33.67 -22.37 10.53
C MET A 396 34.55 -23.53 10.03
N MET A 397 34.26 -24.11 8.86
CA MET A 397 35.11 -25.14 8.26
C MET A 397 36.50 -24.59 7.88
N PHE A 398 36.56 -23.40 7.29
CA PHE A 398 37.82 -22.75 6.95
C PHE A 398 38.64 -22.37 8.20
N ALA A 399 38.01 -21.79 9.21
CA ALA A 399 38.67 -21.43 10.46
C ALA A 399 39.23 -22.65 11.21
N GLY A 400 38.45 -23.73 11.30
CA GLY A 400 38.90 -24.99 11.91
C GLY A 400 40.09 -25.62 11.18
N SER A 401 40.09 -25.56 9.85
CA SER A 401 41.21 -26.05 9.04
C SER A 401 42.49 -25.23 9.25
N ALA A 402 42.39 -23.91 9.47
CA ALA A 402 43.55 -23.04 9.72
C ALA A 402 44.19 -23.29 11.09
N SER A 403 43.39 -23.56 12.13
CA SER A 403 43.92 -23.89 13.47
C SER A 403 44.69 -25.21 13.52
N GLY A 404 44.35 -26.17 12.65
CA GLY A 404 45.05 -27.46 12.57
C GLY A 404 46.44 -27.39 11.93
N PHE A 405 46.77 -26.32 11.20
CA PHE A 405 48.11 -26.10 10.63
C PHE A 405 49.05 -25.33 11.56
N ALA A 406 48.52 -24.69 12.61
CA ALA A 406 49.30 -23.92 13.57
C ALA A 406 49.67 -24.71 14.85
N SER A 407 49.20 -25.96 14.95
CA SER A 407 49.51 -26.92 16.02
C SER A 407 50.44 -27.99 15.46
#